data_AF-A0A2V7F6J8-F1
#
_entry.id   AF-A0A2V7F6J8-F1
#
_cell.length_a   1.000
_cell.length_b   1.000
_cell.length_c   1.000
_cell.angle_alpha   90.00
_cell.angle_beta   90.00
_cell.angle_gamma   90.00
#
_symmetry.space_group_name_H-M   'P 1'
#
loop_
_entity.id
_entity.type
_entity.pdbx_description
1 polymer ?
#
loop_
_entity_poly.entity_id
_entity_poly.type
_entity_poly.pdbx_seq_one_letter_code
_entity_poly.pdbx_strand_id
1 'polypeptide(L)'
;WQWKAVTLPEQGDIRGEIRDQVARIVLMFPPRYRPRMLGYVWDTRAPVGTEAHTKQTMLDRWLVVVRSGSADVGRWVRETRNVERDYTRLFGGAPPAPMAVGVESHSEDAAHASEVYIGPITLGR
;
A
#
# COMPACT_ATOMS: atom_id res chain seq x y z
N TRP A 1 -0.70 6.37 9.92
CA TRP A 1 -0.99 5.10 10.60
C TRP A 1 0.27 4.58 11.28
N GLN A 2 0.18 3.48 12.02
CA GLN A 2 1.34 2.75 12.52
C GLN A 2 1.30 1.31 12.07
N TRP A 3 2.46 0.72 11.83
CA TRP A 3 2.61 -0.71 11.55
C TRP A 3 3.95 -1.23 12.06
N LYS A 4 4.05 -2.54 12.27
CA LYS A 4 5.28 -3.24 12.62
C LYS A 4 5.38 -4.48 11.73
N ALA A 5 6.30 -4.45 10.77
CA ALA A 5 6.66 -5.62 9.99
C ALA A 5 7.36 -6.64 10.88
N VAL A 6 6.99 -7.91 10.77
CA VAL A 6 7.62 -9.02 11.52
C VAL A 6 8.35 -9.93 10.55
N THR A 7 7.66 -10.31 9.47
CA THR A 7 8.19 -11.19 8.44
C THR A 7 7.99 -10.54 7.08
N LEU A 8 9.08 -10.39 6.32
CA LEU A 8 9.06 -9.89 4.95
C LEU A 8 8.95 -11.07 3.98
N PRO A 9 8.09 -11.00 2.96
CA PRO A 9 8.11 -11.99 1.90
C PRO A 9 9.45 -11.90 1.17
N GLU A 10 10.11 -13.05 0.99
CA GLU A 10 11.36 -13.13 0.27
C GLU A 10 11.16 -12.67 -1.18
N GLN A 11 12.12 -11.92 -1.70
CA GLN A 11 12.10 -11.44 -3.08
C GLN A 11 10.87 -10.57 -3.46
N GLY A 12 10.05 -10.13 -2.51
CA GLY A 12 8.97 -9.18 -2.80
C GLY A 12 9.50 -7.93 -3.51
N ASP A 13 8.96 -7.62 -4.68
CA ASP A 13 9.17 -6.35 -5.38
C ASP A 13 7.92 -6.01 -6.16
N ILE A 14 7.26 -4.91 -5.83
CA ILE A 14 6.05 -4.45 -6.52
C ILE A 14 6.19 -4.31 -8.04
N ARG A 15 7.42 -4.17 -8.56
CA ARG A 15 7.74 -4.09 -9.99
C ARG A 15 8.02 -5.45 -10.62
N GLY A 16 8.29 -6.46 -9.80
CA GLY A 16 8.74 -7.79 -10.22
C GLY A 16 7.61 -8.76 -10.53
N GLU A 17 8.00 -10.02 -10.69
CA GLU A 17 7.09 -11.16 -10.83
C GLU A 17 6.48 -11.56 -9.48
N ILE A 18 7.31 -11.65 -8.42
CA ILE A 18 6.86 -11.84 -7.04
C ILE A 18 6.53 -10.46 -6.47
N ARG A 19 5.24 -10.14 -6.41
CA ARG A 19 4.70 -8.88 -5.90
C ARG A 19 4.12 -9.06 -4.51
N ASP A 20 4.63 -10.01 -3.74
CA ASP A 20 4.32 -10.15 -2.33
C ASP A 20 4.85 -8.95 -1.54
N GLN A 21 4.04 -8.43 -0.62
CA GLN A 21 4.41 -7.33 0.29
C GLN A 21 3.93 -7.59 1.72
N VAL A 22 4.70 -7.02 2.66
CA VAL A 22 4.42 -7.10 4.09
C VAL A 22 3.00 -6.65 4.41
N ALA A 23 2.64 -5.47 3.88
CA ALA A 23 1.36 -4.85 4.12
C ALA A 23 1.03 -3.82 3.05
N ARG A 24 -0.26 -3.64 2.81
CA ARG A 24 -0.84 -2.52 2.08
C ARG A 24 -1.90 -1.86 2.93
N ILE A 25 -1.85 -0.53 3.04
CA ILE A 25 -2.97 0.29 3.50
C ILE A 25 -3.59 0.93 2.27
N VAL A 26 -4.85 0.62 1.97
CA VAL A 26 -5.50 1.02 0.71
C VAL A 26 -6.73 1.87 0.98
N LEU A 27 -6.77 3.06 0.39
CA LEU A 27 -7.95 3.91 0.37
C LEU A 27 -8.76 3.63 -0.90
N MET A 28 -10.05 3.38 -0.73
CA MET A 28 -10.98 3.16 -1.84
C MET A 28 -11.85 4.39 -2.05
N PHE A 29 -11.94 4.84 -3.29
CA PHE A 29 -12.70 6.01 -3.70
C PHE A 29 -13.82 5.63 -4.67
N PRO A 30 -14.94 6.38 -4.69
CA PRO A 30 -16.04 6.14 -5.61
C PRO A 30 -15.63 6.15 -7.09
N PRO A 31 -16.43 5.50 -7.96
CA PRO A 31 -17.68 4.79 -7.66
C PRO A 31 -17.46 3.36 -7.14
N ARG A 32 -18.43 2.81 -6.38
CA ARG A 32 -18.32 1.47 -5.75
C ARG A 32 -18.09 0.32 -6.75
N TYR A 33 -18.69 0.40 -7.94
CA TYR A 33 -18.62 -0.65 -8.96
C TYR A 33 -17.33 -0.62 -9.79
N ARG A 34 -16.53 0.44 -9.67
CA ARG A 34 -15.23 0.59 -10.34
C ARG A 34 -14.35 1.55 -9.54
N PRO A 35 -13.94 1.17 -8.31
CA PRO A 35 -13.30 2.10 -7.40
C PRO A 35 -11.92 2.49 -7.88
N ARG A 36 -11.55 3.74 -7.61
CA ARG A 36 -10.15 4.17 -7.66
C ARG A 36 -9.49 3.83 -6.33
N MET A 37 -8.32 3.20 -6.36
CA MET A 37 -7.67 2.68 -5.16
C MET A 37 -6.26 3.26 -5.03
N LEU A 38 -5.98 3.93 -3.91
CA LEU A 38 -4.64 4.43 -3.60
C LEU A 38 -4.09 3.66 -2.40
N GLY A 39 -3.03 2.89 -2.62
CA GLY A 39 -2.39 2.09 -1.58
C GLY A 39 -0.99 2.57 -1.22
N TYR A 40 -0.62 2.36 0.04
CA TYR A 40 0.72 2.57 0.57
C TYR A 40 1.28 1.25 1.07
N VAL A 41 2.53 0.99 0.70
CA VAL A 41 3.12 -0.34 0.78
C VAL A 41 4.44 -0.32 1.53
N TRP A 42 4.67 -1.36 2.34
CA TRP A 42 6.01 -1.74 2.79
C TRP A 42 6.50 -2.91 1.94
N ASP A 43 7.48 -2.65 1.08
CA ASP A 43 8.04 -3.60 0.12
C ASP A 43 9.35 -4.23 0.64
N THR A 44 9.78 -5.35 0.07
CA THR A 44 11.05 -6.00 0.45
C THR A 44 12.24 -5.42 -0.33
N ARG A 45 12.08 -5.10 -1.62
CA ARG A 45 13.20 -4.72 -2.51
C ARG A 45 12.98 -3.41 -3.28
N ALA A 46 11.74 -3.04 -3.56
CA ALA A 46 11.44 -1.84 -4.31
C ALA A 46 11.84 -0.59 -3.51
N PRO A 47 12.57 0.38 -4.07
CA PRO A 47 12.92 1.61 -3.36
C PRO A 47 11.70 2.40 -2.88
N VAL A 48 11.83 3.14 -1.78
CA VAL A 48 10.81 4.08 -1.34
C VAL A 48 10.53 5.12 -2.44
N GLY A 49 9.26 5.43 -2.66
CA GLY A 49 8.79 6.28 -3.75
C GLY A 49 8.52 5.53 -5.06
N THR A 50 8.81 4.22 -5.13
CA THR A 50 8.39 3.39 -6.26
C THR A 50 6.87 3.37 -6.36
N GLU A 51 6.37 3.47 -7.58
CA GLU A 51 4.94 3.51 -7.89
C GLU A 51 4.57 2.40 -8.87
N ALA A 52 3.44 1.75 -8.62
CA ALA A 52 2.89 0.74 -9.50
C ALA A 52 1.43 1.04 -9.83
N HIS A 53 1.13 1.09 -11.12
CA HIS A 53 -0.23 1.28 -11.63
C HIS A 53 -0.80 -0.04 -12.12
N THR A 54 -2.01 -0.36 -11.69
CA THR A 54 -2.81 -1.47 -12.22
C THR A 54 -4.14 -0.92 -12.71
N LYS A 55 -4.34 -0.96 -14.03
CA LYS A 55 -5.60 -0.54 -14.67
C LYS A 55 -6.22 -1.71 -15.41
N GLN A 56 -7.41 -2.11 -14.97
CA GLN A 56 -8.21 -3.19 -15.52
C GLN A 56 -9.66 -2.73 -15.72
N THR A 57 -10.49 -3.58 -16.34
CA THR A 57 -11.90 -3.25 -16.62
C THR A 57 -12.69 -2.91 -15.36
N MET A 58 -12.36 -3.47 -14.19
CA MET A 58 -13.10 -3.22 -12.94
C MET A 58 -12.27 -2.56 -11.83
N LEU A 59 -11.01 -2.20 -12.12
CA LEU A 59 -10.04 -1.73 -11.12
C LEU A 59 -9.14 -0.62 -11.70
N ASP A 60 -8.96 0.47 -10.96
CA ASP A 60 -7.93 1.48 -11.24
C ASP A 60 -7.17 1.77 -9.94
N ARG A 61 -5.97 1.18 -9.81
CA ARG A 61 -5.22 1.15 -8.55
C ARG A 61 -3.80 1.65 -8.74
N TRP A 62 -3.42 2.58 -7.87
CA TRP A 62 -2.03 2.97 -7.65
C TRP A 62 -1.56 2.46 -6.30
N LEU A 63 -0.35 1.91 -6.27
CA LEU A 63 0.36 1.55 -5.06
C LEU A 63 1.66 2.34 -4.99
N VAL A 64 1.97 2.89 -3.81
CA VAL A 64 3.17 3.69 -3.56
C VAL A 64 3.98 3.04 -2.43
N VAL A 65 5.24 2.76 -2.69
CA VAL A 65 6.16 2.23 -1.67
C VAL A 65 6.53 3.37 -0.74
N VAL A 66 6.13 3.26 0.53
CA VAL A 66 6.47 4.25 1.57
C VAL A 66 7.58 3.77 2.49
N ARG A 67 7.81 2.45 2.51
CA ARG A 67 8.93 1.82 3.23
C ARG A 67 9.45 0.62 2.46
N SER A 68 10.73 0.33 2.62
CA SER A 68 11.40 -0.75 1.92
C SER A 68 12.45 -1.44 2.78
N GLY A 69 12.60 -2.75 2.59
CA GLY A 69 13.67 -3.54 3.18
C GLY A 69 13.50 -3.82 4.68
N SER A 70 14.54 -4.43 5.25
CA SER A 70 14.50 -5.05 6.58
C SER A 70 14.96 -4.14 7.74
N ALA A 71 15.40 -2.92 7.46
CA ALA A 71 16.05 -2.05 8.45
C ALA A 71 15.19 -1.75 9.70
N ASP A 72 13.87 -1.68 9.54
CA ASP A 72 12.92 -1.38 10.62
C ASP A 72 12.05 -2.58 11.02
N VAL A 73 12.42 -3.80 10.60
CA VAL A 73 11.68 -5.01 10.97
C VAL A 73 11.74 -5.22 12.48
N GLY A 74 10.61 -5.66 13.06
CA GLY A 74 10.42 -5.81 14.49
C GLY A 74 10.17 -4.50 15.25
N ARG A 75 10.16 -3.34 14.57
CA ARG A 75 9.93 -2.03 15.19
C ARG A 75 8.58 -1.44 14.75
N TRP A 76 7.92 -0.78 15.70
CA TRP A 76 6.77 0.06 15.38
C TRP A 76 7.23 1.32 14.66
N VAL A 77 6.70 1.54 13.47
CA VAL A 77 6.96 2.76 12.69
C VAL A 77 5.65 3.47 12.39
N ARG A 78 5.71 4.80 12.37
CA ARG A 78 4.58 5.66 12.04
C ARG A 78 4.76 6.22 10.63
N GLU A 79 3.71 6.13 9.85
CA GLU A 79 3.62 6.71 8.51
C GLU A 79 2.57 7.83 8.48
N THR A 80 2.88 8.91 7.77
CA THR A 80 1.95 10.01 7.50
C THR A 80 2.07 10.39 6.03
N ARG A 81 0.93 10.45 5.32
CA ARG A 81 0.85 10.80 3.91
C ARG A 81 -0.22 11.84 3.66
N ASN A 82 0.06 12.74 2.72
CA ASN A 82 -0.95 13.64 2.18
C ASN A 82 -1.68 12.92 1.04
N VAL A 83 -2.81 12.31 1.39
CA VAL A 83 -3.64 11.53 0.47
C VAL A 83 -4.18 12.38 -0.68
N GLU A 84 -4.54 13.64 -0.42
CA GLU A 84 -5.06 14.55 -1.45
C GLU A 84 -4.03 14.85 -2.52
N ARG A 85 -2.81 15.17 -2.10
CA ARG A 85 -1.69 15.44 -3.00
C ARG A 85 -1.32 14.19 -3.80
N ASP A 86 -1.23 13.04 -3.14
CA ASP A 86 -0.87 11.78 -3.79
C ASP A 86 -1.95 11.38 -4.82
N TYR A 87 -3.23 11.48 -4.44
CA TYR A 87 -4.34 11.20 -5.34
C TYR A 87 -4.36 12.14 -6.55
N THR A 88 -4.25 13.45 -6.32
CA THR A 88 -4.29 14.45 -7.40
C THR A 88 -3.19 14.23 -8.42
N ARG A 89 -1.98 13.89 -7.95
CA ARG A 89 -0.84 13.60 -8.82
C ARG A 89 -1.03 12.33 -9.63
N LEU A 90 -1.61 11.28 -9.05
CA LEU A 90 -1.67 9.94 -9.65
C LEU A 90 -2.93 9.70 -10.50
N PHE A 91 -4.08 10.24 -10.09
CA PHE A 91 -5.37 10.04 -10.76
C PHE A 91 -5.86 11.28 -11.52
N GLY A 92 -5.29 12.46 -11.27
CA GLY A 92 -5.77 13.72 -11.80
C GLY A 92 -7.00 14.25 -11.03
N GLY A 93 -6.92 15.50 -10.60
CA GLY A 93 -8.00 16.20 -9.90
C GLY A 93 -8.11 15.82 -8.41
N ALA A 94 -8.93 16.58 -7.68
CA ALA A 94 -9.12 16.37 -6.26
C ALA A 94 -9.85 15.04 -5.98
N PRO A 95 -9.44 14.26 -4.95
CA PRO A 95 -10.16 13.08 -4.55
C PRO A 95 -11.56 13.42 -4.00
N PRO A 96 -12.58 12.60 -4.31
CA PRO A 96 -13.77 12.54 -3.48
C PRO A 96 -13.42 11.99 -2.08
N ALA A 97 -14.38 12.04 -1.15
CA ALA A 97 -14.21 11.37 0.14
C ALA A 97 -13.95 9.85 -0.04
N PRO A 98 -12.98 9.26 0.68
CA PRO A 98 -12.78 7.81 0.63
C PRO A 98 -14.01 7.10 1.20
N MET A 99 -14.40 6.02 0.55
CA MET A 99 -15.53 5.18 0.97
C MET A 99 -15.12 4.09 1.96
N ALA A 100 -13.87 3.65 1.91
CA ALA A 100 -13.35 2.60 2.78
C ALA A 100 -11.82 2.68 2.89
N VAL A 101 -11.30 2.08 3.97
CA VAL A 101 -9.88 1.78 4.17
C VAL A 101 -9.74 0.26 4.25
N GLY A 102 -8.91 -0.30 3.37
CA GLY A 102 -8.49 -1.69 3.38
C GLY A 102 -7.11 -1.85 4.01
N VAL A 103 -6.91 -3.00 4.63
CA VAL A 103 -5.63 -3.44 5.19
C VAL A 103 -5.39 -4.84 4.68
N GLU A 104 -4.28 -5.05 3.98
CA GLU A 104 -3.95 -6.31 3.32
C GLU A 104 -2.54 -6.72 3.70
N SER A 105 -2.31 -7.99 4.04
CA SER A 105 -1.01 -8.64 3.91
C SER A 105 -1.05 -9.43 2.61
N HIS A 106 0.01 -9.40 1.81
CA HIS A 106 -0.02 -9.96 0.46
C HIS A 106 1.16 -10.92 0.27
N SER A 107 0.87 -12.21 0.34
CA SER A 107 1.81 -13.32 0.17
C SER A 107 1.14 -14.40 -0.69
N GLU A 108 0.78 -14.05 -1.91
CA GLU A 108 -0.02 -14.88 -2.82
C GLU A 108 0.81 -15.42 -3.99
N ASP A 109 1.94 -14.77 -4.32
CA ASP A 109 2.72 -15.08 -5.51
C ASP A 109 3.75 -16.21 -5.27
N ALA A 110 4.17 -16.41 -4.02
CA ALA A 110 5.10 -17.47 -3.65
C ALA A 110 4.80 -18.08 -2.27
N ALA A 111 5.37 -19.25 -1.98
CA ALA A 111 5.24 -19.96 -0.71
C ALA A 111 6.06 -19.28 0.41
N HIS A 112 5.75 -18.01 0.70
CA HIS A 112 6.43 -17.18 1.68
C HIS A 112 5.45 -16.73 2.77
N ALA A 113 5.98 -16.49 3.97
CA ALA A 113 5.23 -15.88 5.04
C ALA A 113 5.36 -14.36 4.99
N SER A 114 4.27 -13.67 5.32
CA SER A 114 4.24 -12.24 5.55
C SER A 114 3.46 -11.96 6.83
N GLU A 115 4.06 -11.23 7.77
CA GLU A 115 3.42 -10.90 9.04
C GLU A 115 3.62 -9.43 9.38
N VAL A 116 2.52 -8.79 9.77
CA VAL A 116 2.48 -7.37 10.15
C VAL A 116 1.49 -7.16 11.29
N TYR A 117 1.87 -6.33 12.26
CA TYR A 117 0.91 -5.74 13.21
C TYR A 117 0.51 -4.35 12.73
N ILE A 118 -0.79 -4.06 12.82
CA ILE A 118 -1.35 -2.78 12.42
C ILE A 118 -1.83 -2.04 13.66
N GLY A 119 -1.31 -0.83 13.84
CA GLY A 119 -1.71 0.08 14.90
C GLY A 119 -2.81 1.03 14.42
N PRO A 120 -3.08 2.10 15.18
CA PRO A 120 -4.14 3.04 14.86
C PRO A 120 -3.99 3.66 13.45
N ILE A 121 -5.11 3.68 12.72
CA ILE A 121 -5.27 4.37 11.44
C ILE A 121 -6.21 5.54 11.67
N THR A 122 -5.74 6.74 11.34
CA THR A 122 -6.50 7.99 11.48
C THR A 122 -6.57 8.69 10.15
N LEU A 123 -7.77 9.11 9.76
CA LEU A 123 -8.00 10.04 8.65
C LEU A 123 -8.40 11.38 9.26
N GLY A 124 -7.70 12.45 8.89
CA GLY A 124 -7.94 13.80 9.37
C GLY A 124 -7.78 14.81 8.24
N ARG A 125 -8.29 16.02 8.46
CA ARG A 125 -8.04 17.20 7.63
C ARG A 125 -6.95 18.06 8.24
#